data_AF-S7JEL1-F1
#
_entry.id   AF-S7JEL1-F1
#
_cell.length_a   1.000
_cell.length_b   1.000
_cell.length_c   1.000
_cell.angle_alpha   90.00
_cell.angle_beta   90.00
_cell.angle_gamma   90.00
#
_symmetry.space_group_name_H-M   'P 1'
#
loop_
_entity.id
_entity.type
_entity.pdbx_description
1 polymer ?
#
loop_
_entity_poly.entity_id
_entity_poly.type
_entity_poly.pdbx_seq_one_letter_code
_entity_poly.pdbx_strand_id
1 'polypeptide(L)'
;MITIENGLTSDYPITKHTLSVIQEQVNKNHKTTERIKVVINNDDLKLVEASIRYVSENDGKIPDFWVSSEKNLILSQAVEDVLFKYKKFRNCDHEKFVPAISQEGRVFSDGTCTCSNCGITTTAGFGEKIGTTNTFKVNLASRKYETRYDWGKTHLQAGESGIVISRGKGSYMTAFFEAFPKVSGFGTFIRGEGKDIDEAEQNAWEKFQKQLACVEHHWNRKVHGIVRTDGYAQCECCGLRATALEPTTKCSKCEKNTAIEFGDGFLCDDHFYELTFQDFLNEENRITLEWDDELKTEKENQNQKFENFVRAHFMVSLKDAFIANNYRDDKIDDKLMRFSIHYYSQFKRHVFGTRPFEYLQTVPDTDNPDLISNLKIMQDNVSDIVKQVMDKEEKISFERLINGLTPMPGYIKPKDNA
;
A
#
# COMPACT_ATOMS: atom_id res chain seq x y z
N MET A 1 32.65 11.33 -1.87
CA MET A 1 32.03 11.43 -0.52
C MET A 1 30.77 10.59 -0.51
N ILE A 2 30.69 9.60 0.36
CA ILE A 2 29.53 8.72 0.52
C ILE A 2 28.61 9.35 1.57
N THR A 3 27.33 9.51 1.23
CA THR A 3 26.26 9.98 2.10
C THR A 3 25.34 8.83 2.45
N ILE A 4 25.10 8.61 3.73
CA ILE A 4 24.21 7.54 4.20
C ILE A 4 22.95 8.19 4.77
N GLU A 5 21.80 7.77 4.27
CA GLU A 5 20.50 8.24 4.70
C GLU A 5 19.64 7.06 5.19
N ASN A 6 18.86 7.31 6.23
CA ASN A 6 17.84 6.38 6.66
C ASN A 6 16.60 6.55 5.76
N GLY A 7 16.27 5.52 4.98
CA GLY A 7 15.16 5.55 4.03
C GLY A 7 13.80 5.22 4.64
N LEU A 8 13.77 4.82 5.91
CA LEU A 8 12.61 4.17 6.50
C LEU A 8 11.52 5.08 7.05
N THR A 9 10.34 4.45 7.08
CA THR A 9 9.14 4.87 7.78
C THR A 9 8.80 4.01 9.01
N SER A 10 9.61 3.02 9.42
CA SER A 10 9.31 2.10 10.54
C SER A 10 9.49 2.72 11.93
N ASP A 11 8.91 2.08 12.96
CA ASP A 11 8.82 2.57 14.35
C ASP A 11 10.16 2.58 15.12
N TYR A 12 11.22 2.03 14.54
CA TYR A 12 12.56 1.98 15.12
C TYR A 12 13.61 2.64 14.19
N PRO A 13 13.63 3.99 14.13
CA PRO A 13 14.56 4.70 13.25
C PRO A 13 16.01 4.51 13.71
N ILE A 14 16.92 4.27 12.76
CA ILE A 14 18.37 4.33 13.02
C ILE A 14 18.70 5.76 13.45
N THR A 15 19.38 5.89 14.60
CA THR A 15 19.70 7.22 15.14
C THR A 15 20.65 7.98 14.22
N LYS A 16 20.56 9.31 14.22
CA LYS A 16 21.49 10.18 13.48
C LYS A 16 22.95 9.94 13.86
N HIS A 17 23.20 9.65 15.14
CA HIS A 17 24.54 9.33 15.63
C HIS A 17 25.08 8.04 14.99
N THR A 18 24.27 6.97 14.99
CA THR A 18 24.64 5.69 14.36
C THR A 18 24.94 5.87 12.87
N LEU A 19 24.10 6.61 12.13
CA LEU A 19 24.33 6.91 10.71
C LEU A 19 25.64 7.68 10.50
N SER A 20 25.92 8.69 11.33
CA SER A 20 27.15 9.49 11.24
C SER A 20 28.40 8.63 11.47
N VAL A 21 28.37 7.74 12.48
CA VAL A 21 29.50 6.83 12.75
C VAL A 21 29.76 5.90 11.57
N ILE A 22 28.72 5.33 10.99
CA ILE A 22 28.85 4.45 9.81
C ILE A 22 29.36 5.25 8.62
N GLN A 23 28.82 6.44 8.38
CA GLN A 23 29.26 7.30 7.28
C GLN A 23 30.73 7.68 7.40
N GLU A 24 31.22 7.96 8.61
CA GLU A 24 32.62 8.25 8.86
C GLU A 24 33.51 7.02 8.59
N GLN A 25 33.14 5.85 9.13
CA GLN A 25 33.84 4.59 8.90
C GLN A 25 33.93 4.24 7.41
N VAL A 26 32.81 4.37 6.71
CA VAL A 26 32.71 4.10 5.28
C VAL A 26 33.55 5.07 4.46
N ASN A 27 33.48 6.39 4.73
CA ASN A 27 34.30 7.37 4.01
C ASN A 27 35.80 7.22 4.30
N LYS A 28 36.17 6.75 5.51
CA LYS A 28 37.55 6.43 5.86
C LYS A 28 38.09 5.25 5.04
N ASN A 29 37.27 4.21 4.86
CA ASN A 29 37.65 2.98 4.17
C ASN A 29 37.47 3.08 2.64
N HIS A 30 36.59 3.95 2.16
CA HIS A 30 36.24 4.09 0.74
C HIS A 30 36.46 5.54 0.29
N LYS A 31 37.67 5.84 -0.15
CA LYS A 31 37.97 7.11 -0.83
C LYS A 31 37.37 7.09 -2.23
N THR A 32 36.37 7.93 -2.47
CA THR A 32 35.78 8.15 -3.80
C THR A 32 35.57 9.64 -4.05
N THR A 33 35.88 10.08 -5.27
CA THR A 33 35.57 11.43 -5.78
C THR A 33 34.09 11.61 -6.07
N GLU A 34 33.33 10.53 -6.17
CA GLU A 34 31.90 10.52 -6.50
C GLU A 34 31.03 10.76 -5.26
N ARG A 35 29.84 11.33 -5.47
CA ARG A 35 28.79 11.40 -4.44
C ARG A 35 27.93 10.14 -4.55
N ILE A 36 27.96 9.31 -3.52
CA ILE A 36 27.19 8.06 -3.47
C ILE A 36 26.17 8.20 -2.34
N LYS A 37 24.88 8.01 -2.64
CA LYS A 37 23.82 7.97 -1.63
C LYS A 37 23.47 6.52 -1.31
N VAL A 38 23.67 6.14 -0.05
CA VAL A 38 23.27 4.84 0.49
C VAL A 38 22.01 5.01 1.31
N VAL A 39 20.94 4.32 0.92
CA VAL A 39 19.64 4.31 1.59
C VAL A 39 19.54 3.03 2.40
N ILE A 40 19.27 3.15 3.70
CA ILE A 40 19.08 1.99 4.57
C ILE A 40 17.60 1.76 4.81
N ASN A 41 17.13 0.55 4.51
CA ASN A 41 15.80 0.04 4.84
C ASN A 41 15.94 -1.05 5.93
N ASN A 42 15.24 -0.88 7.05
CA ASN A 42 15.10 -1.81 8.18
C ASN A 42 13.59 -2.09 8.37
N ASP A 43 13.14 -3.11 7.66
CA ASP A 43 11.84 -3.72 7.86
C ASP A 43 12.04 -4.82 8.93
N ASP A 44 11.50 -4.58 10.13
CA ASP A 44 11.47 -5.49 11.27
C ASP A 44 12.81 -6.01 11.81
N LEU A 45 13.45 -5.20 12.66
CA LEU A 45 14.44 -5.52 13.75
C LEU A 45 15.59 -6.52 13.48
N LYS A 46 15.75 -7.09 12.28
CA LYS A 46 16.75 -8.11 11.96
C LYS A 46 17.28 -8.05 10.52
N LEU A 47 16.68 -7.25 9.64
CA LEU A 47 17.05 -7.19 8.23
C LEU A 47 17.42 -5.76 7.84
N VAL A 48 18.71 -5.51 7.68
CA VAL A 48 19.23 -4.25 7.17
C VAL A 48 19.52 -4.42 5.68
N GLU A 49 18.71 -3.80 4.83
CA GLU A 49 18.98 -3.67 3.40
C GLU A 49 19.62 -2.30 3.17
N ALA A 50 20.89 -2.28 2.77
CA ALA A 50 21.50 -1.07 2.23
C ALA A 50 21.26 -1.07 0.71
N SER A 51 20.98 0.11 0.14
CA SER A 51 20.91 0.28 -1.30
C SER A 51 21.59 1.55 -1.77
N ILE A 52 22.28 1.50 -2.92
CA ILE A 52 22.80 2.70 -3.56
C ILE A 52 21.79 3.16 -4.59
N ARG A 53 21.37 4.43 -4.49
CA ARG A 53 20.72 5.12 -5.61
C ARG A 53 21.75 6.01 -6.28
N TYR A 54 22.21 5.60 -7.45
CA TYR A 54 23.07 6.45 -8.29
C TYR A 54 22.21 7.24 -9.25
N VAL A 55 22.21 8.56 -9.10
CA VAL A 55 21.60 9.49 -10.07
C VAL A 55 22.76 10.10 -10.85
N SER A 56 22.98 9.64 -12.09
CA SER A 56 23.95 10.26 -12.99
C SER A 56 23.47 11.67 -13.33
N GLU A 57 24.29 12.69 -13.07
CA GLU A 57 23.99 14.07 -13.51
C GLU A 57 24.18 14.25 -15.02
N ASN A 58 24.88 13.34 -15.73
CA ASN A 58 25.39 13.63 -17.07
C ASN A 58 25.11 12.62 -18.18
N ASP A 59 24.41 11.51 -17.93
CA ASP A 59 24.01 10.62 -19.02
C ASP A 59 22.66 9.98 -18.70
N GLY A 60 21.61 10.47 -19.33
CA GLY A 60 20.23 9.94 -19.27
C GLY A 60 20.07 8.51 -19.81
N LYS A 61 21.13 7.70 -19.78
CA LYS A 61 21.22 6.30 -20.18
C LYS A 61 21.57 5.36 -19.04
N ILE A 62 22.00 5.85 -17.87
CA ILE A 62 22.27 4.98 -16.72
C ILE A 62 21.01 4.97 -15.84
N PRO A 63 20.27 3.86 -15.83
CA PRO A 63 19.01 3.81 -15.12
C PRO A 63 19.18 3.83 -13.60
N ASP A 64 18.10 4.21 -12.90
CA ASP A 64 17.93 3.99 -11.47
C ASP A 64 18.30 2.53 -11.16
N PHE A 65 19.49 2.33 -10.60
CA PHE A 65 20.03 1.00 -10.35
C PHE A 65 20.07 0.76 -8.84
N TRP A 66 19.53 -0.41 -8.45
CA TRP A 66 19.42 -0.83 -7.06
C TRP A 66 20.41 -1.97 -6.81
N VAL A 67 21.51 -1.65 -6.13
CA VAL A 67 22.29 -2.69 -5.45
C VAL A 67 21.65 -2.91 -4.10
N SER A 68 21.33 -4.14 -3.73
CA SER A 68 20.98 -4.47 -2.35
C SER A 68 22.00 -5.42 -1.72
N SER A 69 22.13 -5.31 -0.40
CA SER A 69 22.93 -6.23 0.40
C SER A 69 22.24 -7.58 0.59
N GLU A 70 22.99 -8.63 0.94
CA GLU A 70 22.38 -9.88 1.41
C GLU A 70 21.60 -9.66 2.73
N LYS A 71 20.56 -10.47 2.95
CA LYS A 71 19.78 -10.48 4.19
C LYS A 71 20.66 -10.97 5.36
N ASN A 72 20.42 -10.45 6.56
CA ASN A 72 21.10 -10.78 7.84
C ASN A 72 22.55 -10.29 8.00
N LEU A 73 23.00 -9.36 7.16
CA LEU A 73 24.25 -8.65 7.40
C LEU A 73 24.09 -7.61 8.52
N ILE A 74 25.12 -7.42 9.33
CA ILE A 74 25.18 -6.21 10.16
C ILE A 74 25.29 -4.99 9.24
N LEU A 75 24.76 -3.86 9.68
CA LEU A 75 24.63 -2.67 8.84
C LEU A 75 25.93 -2.23 8.15
N SER A 76 27.08 -2.33 8.82
CA SER A 76 28.38 -2.04 8.19
C SER A 76 28.69 -2.98 7.02
N GLN A 77 28.47 -4.29 7.19
CA GLN A 77 28.66 -5.29 6.13
C GLN A 77 27.69 -5.07 4.97
N ALA A 78 26.44 -4.70 5.25
CA ALA A 78 25.46 -4.36 4.22
C ALA A 78 25.95 -3.19 3.34
N VAL A 79 26.49 -2.14 3.97
CA VAL A 79 27.06 -1.00 3.24
C VAL A 79 28.32 -1.39 2.46
N GLU A 80 29.21 -2.19 3.04
CA GLU A 80 30.43 -2.67 2.37
C GLU A 80 30.11 -3.54 1.14
N ASP A 81 29.18 -4.48 1.26
CA ASP A 81 28.73 -5.33 0.15
C ASP A 81 28.17 -4.49 -1.00
N VAL A 82 27.34 -3.51 -0.68
CA VAL A 82 26.74 -2.61 -1.66
C VAL A 82 27.78 -1.73 -2.35
N LEU A 83 28.77 -1.22 -1.62
CA LEU A 83 29.90 -0.47 -2.19
C LEU A 83 30.82 -1.34 -3.04
N PHE A 84 31.04 -2.60 -2.64
CA PHE A 84 31.80 -3.57 -3.43
C PHE A 84 31.12 -3.84 -4.77
N LYS A 85 29.82 -4.15 -4.75
CA LYS A 85 28.99 -4.33 -5.95
C LYS A 85 28.99 -3.08 -6.83
N TYR A 86 28.93 -1.87 -6.23
CA TYR A 86 29.04 -0.60 -6.97
C TYR A 86 30.41 -0.43 -7.66
N LYS A 87 31.52 -0.74 -6.99
CA LYS A 87 32.84 -0.70 -7.63
C LYS A 87 32.94 -1.69 -8.78
N LYS A 88 32.39 -2.89 -8.60
CA LYS A 88 32.33 -3.92 -9.65
C LYS A 88 31.51 -3.46 -10.85
N PHE A 89 30.41 -2.76 -10.61
CA PHE A 89 29.60 -2.09 -11.64
C PHE A 89 30.44 -1.05 -12.40
N ARG A 90 31.02 -0.06 -11.71
CA ARG A 90 31.75 1.04 -12.35
C ARG A 90 32.95 0.59 -13.19
N ASN A 91 33.57 -0.52 -12.81
CA ASN A 91 34.70 -1.10 -13.53
C ASN A 91 34.30 -2.10 -14.61
N CYS A 92 32.99 -2.30 -14.83
CA CYS A 92 32.46 -3.17 -15.86
C CYS A 92 32.12 -2.35 -17.12
N ASP A 93 32.46 -2.90 -18.27
CA ASP A 93 32.10 -2.37 -19.60
C ASP A 93 30.60 -2.50 -19.93
N HIS A 94 29.91 -3.42 -19.24
CA HIS A 94 28.49 -3.75 -19.43
C HIS A 94 28.14 -4.16 -20.86
N GLU A 95 29.09 -4.73 -21.61
CA GLU A 95 28.88 -5.11 -23.02
C GLU A 95 27.90 -6.27 -23.19
N LYS A 96 27.74 -7.10 -22.15
CA LYS A 96 26.94 -8.33 -22.22
C LYS A 96 25.98 -8.45 -21.05
N PHE A 97 24.70 -8.30 -21.36
CA PHE A 97 23.59 -8.65 -20.49
C PHE A 97 22.94 -9.94 -20.98
N VAL A 98 22.62 -10.83 -20.06
CA VAL A 98 21.83 -12.03 -20.31
C VAL A 98 20.50 -11.92 -19.58
N PRO A 99 19.40 -12.50 -20.10
CA PRO A 99 18.14 -12.52 -19.38
C PRO A 99 18.31 -13.10 -17.98
N ALA A 100 17.78 -12.40 -16.98
CA ALA A 100 17.88 -12.84 -15.59
C ALA A 100 16.91 -13.99 -15.34
N ILE A 101 17.31 -14.90 -14.45
CA ILE A 101 16.56 -16.13 -14.16
C ILE A 101 16.07 -16.06 -12.71
N SER A 102 14.80 -16.39 -12.49
CA SER A 102 14.18 -16.51 -11.16
C SER A 102 14.78 -17.69 -10.39
N GLN A 103 14.51 -17.75 -9.08
CA GLN A 103 14.97 -18.87 -8.24
C GLN A 103 14.41 -20.22 -8.71
N GLU A 104 13.26 -20.20 -9.36
CA GLU A 104 12.58 -21.36 -9.94
C GLU A 104 13.07 -21.70 -11.35
N GLY A 105 14.10 -21.01 -11.86
CA GLY A 105 14.71 -21.32 -13.15
C GLY A 105 13.99 -20.70 -14.36
N ARG A 106 13.11 -19.71 -14.18
CA ARG A 106 12.38 -19.04 -15.26
C ARG A 106 13.00 -17.70 -15.65
N VAL A 107 13.04 -17.40 -16.94
CA VAL A 107 13.52 -16.10 -17.43
C VAL A 107 12.49 -15.02 -17.08
N PHE A 108 12.93 -13.92 -16.48
CA PHE A 108 12.04 -12.80 -16.19
C PHE A 108 11.51 -12.14 -17.46
N SER A 109 10.19 -12.01 -17.54
CA SER A 109 9.50 -11.45 -18.70
C SER A 109 9.52 -9.92 -18.75
N ASP A 110 9.72 -9.25 -17.61
CA ASP A 110 9.76 -7.79 -17.46
C ASP A 110 11.00 -7.09 -18.04
N GLY A 111 11.85 -7.82 -18.78
CA GLY A 111 13.11 -7.30 -19.32
C GLY A 111 14.25 -7.26 -18.29
N THR A 112 14.06 -7.83 -17.09
CA THR A 112 15.16 -7.97 -16.13
C THR A 112 16.30 -8.78 -16.75
N CYS A 113 17.51 -8.22 -16.72
CA CYS A 113 18.71 -8.85 -17.23
C CYS A 113 19.86 -8.73 -16.23
N THR A 114 20.81 -9.65 -16.30
CA THR A 114 22.01 -9.68 -15.47
C THR A 114 23.25 -9.52 -16.35
N CYS A 115 24.15 -8.60 -15.99
CA CYS A 115 25.42 -8.48 -16.68
C CYS A 115 26.28 -9.73 -16.41
N SER A 116 26.73 -10.41 -17.44
CA SER A 116 27.53 -11.64 -17.28
C SER A 116 28.91 -11.39 -16.68
N ASN A 117 29.42 -10.15 -16.74
CA ASN A 117 30.74 -9.80 -16.23
C ASN A 117 30.68 -9.40 -14.75
N CYS A 118 29.79 -8.48 -14.38
CA CYS A 118 29.71 -7.99 -13.01
C CYS A 118 28.60 -8.62 -12.15
N GLY A 119 27.67 -9.39 -12.74
CA GLY A 119 26.56 -10.04 -12.02
C GLY A 119 25.44 -9.09 -11.63
N ILE A 120 25.46 -7.87 -12.17
CA ILE A 120 24.49 -6.83 -11.80
C ILE A 120 23.18 -7.02 -12.51
N THR A 121 22.06 -6.83 -11.80
CA THR A 121 20.72 -7.09 -12.35
C THR A 121 19.94 -5.79 -12.51
N THR A 122 19.38 -5.53 -13.69
CA THR A 122 18.65 -4.30 -14.03
C THR A 122 17.44 -4.59 -14.92
N THR A 123 16.38 -3.77 -14.81
CA THR A 123 15.18 -3.81 -15.68
C THR A 123 15.21 -2.77 -16.78
N ALA A 124 16.22 -1.91 -16.83
CA ALA A 124 16.07 -0.65 -17.50
C ALA A 124 16.68 -0.62 -18.91
N GLY A 125 15.86 -1.06 -19.86
CA GLY A 125 16.04 -0.80 -21.29
C GLY A 125 17.09 -1.67 -21.99
N PHE A 126 17.76 -2.57 -21.26
CA PHE A 126 18.73 -3.50 -21.83
C PHE A 126 18.10 -4.83 -22.29
N GLY A 127 16.96 -5.22 -21.70
CA GLY A 127 16.19 -6.40 -22.10
C GLY A 127 14.89 -6.00 -22.78
N GLU A 128 14.54 -6.69 -23.87
CA GLU A 128 13.18 -6.64 -24.40
C GLU A 128 12.23 -7.35 -23.43
N LYS A 129 10.97 -6.90 -23.38
CA LYS A 129 9.93 -7.64 -22.65
C LYS A 129 9.66 -8.94 -23.39
N ILE A 130 9.91 -10.08 -22.75
CA ILE A 130 9.83 -11.40 -23.39
C ILE A 130 8.64 -12.16 -22.79
N GLY A 131 7.67 -12.52 -23.62
CA GLY A 131 6.54 -13.36 -23.21
C GLY A 131 5.36 -12.61 -22.57
N THR A 132 4.40 -13.39 -22.08
CA THR A 132 3.13 -12.88 -21.51
C THR A 132 2.96 -13.14 -20.02
N THR A 133 3.94 -13.81 -19.40
CA THR A 133 3.99 -14.06 -17.96
C THR A 133 4.24 -12.76 -17.18
N ASN A 134 4.14 -12.86 -15.85
CA ASN A 134 4.18 -11.71 -14.95
C ASN A 134 5.38 -11.83 -14.01
N THR A 135 6.17 -10.76 -13.91
CA THR A 135 7.20 -10.60 -12.89
C THR A 135 6.70 -9.73 -11.73
N PHE A 136 6.82 -10.20 -10.48
CA PHE A 136 6.49 -9.39 -9.30
C PHE A 136 7.37 -9.72 -8.09
N LYS A 137 7.43 -8.82 -7.10
CA LYS A 137 8.19 -9.04 -5.85
C LYS A 137 7.38 -9.94 -4.91
N VAL A 138 8.02 -10.97 -4.35
CA VAL A 138 7.40 -11.87 -3.37
C VAL A 138 7.25 -11.15 -2.03
N ASN A 139 6.10 -11.27 -1.38
CA ASN A 139 5.82 -10.63 -0.10
C ASN A 139 6.82 -11.07 0.98
N LEU A 140 7.37 -10.09 1.70
CA LEU A 140 8.37 -10.26 2.77
C LEU A 140 9.70 -10.92 2.32
N ALA A 141 9.84 -11.27 1.04
CA ALA A 141 11.06 -11.78 0.45
C ALA A 141 11.74 -10.71 -0.41
N SER A 142 13.08 -10.75 -0.44
CA SER A 142 13.90 -9.83 -1.24
C SER A 142 14.13 -10.38 -2.66
N ARG A 143 13.16 -11.10 -3.21
CA ARG A 143 13.27 -11.75 -4.52
C ARG A 143 12.05 -11.48 -5.38
N LYS A 144 12.25 -11.55 -6.69
CA LYS A 144 11.18 -11.55 -7.68
C LYS A 144 10.74 -12.99 -7.98
N TYR A 145 9.50 -13.14 -8.39
CA TYR A 145 8.92 -14.36 -8.92
C TYR A 145 8.48 -14.12 -10.36
N GLU A 146 8.68 -15.11 -11.22
CA GLU A 146 8.15 -15.14 -12.58
C GLU A 146 7.05 -16.20 -12.64
N THR A 147 5.86 -15.82 -13.08
CA THR A 147 4.73 -16.76 -13.16
C THR A 147 4.99 -17.88 -14.16
N ARG A 148 4.44 -19.07 -13.89
CA ARG A 148 4.37 -20.16 -14.86
C ARG A 148 3.31 -19.87 -15.93
N TYR A 149 2.25 -19.19 -15.52
CA TYR A 149 1.08 -18.97 -16.33
C TYR A 149 0.89 -17.50 -16.69
N ASP A 150 0.17 -17.27 -17.79
CA ASP A 150 -0.21 -15.94 -18.25
C ASP A 150 -1.47 -15.48 -17.50
N TRP A 151 -1.28 -14.69 -16.46
CA TRP A 151 -2.39 -14.12 -15.68
C TRP A 151 -2.96 -12.85 -16.31
N GLY A 152 -2.44 -12.44 -17.48
CA GLY A 152 -2.81 -11.20 -18.14
C GLY A 152 -2.52 -9.96 -17.30
N LYS A 153 -3.37 -8.95 -17.44
CA LYS A 153 -3.31 -7.72 -16.65
C LYS A 153 -4.14 -7.89 -15.38
N THR A 154 -3.51 -8.39 -14.33
CA THR A 154 -4.11 -8.49 -13.00
C THR A 154 -3.07 -8.17 -11.91
N HIS A 155 -3.55 -7.85 -10.72
CA HIS A 155 -2.69 -7.77 -9.55
C HIS A 155 -2.37 -9.18 -9.06
N LEU A 156 -1.11 -9.41 -8.72
CA LEU A 156 -0.59 -10.68 -8.22
C LEU A 156 0.22 -10.44 -6.96
N GLN A 157 0.10 -11.36 -6.00
CA GLN A 157 0.98 -11.43 -4.86
C GLN A 157 1.20 -12.88 -4.44
N ALA A 158 2.34 -13.16 -3.83
CA ALA A 158 2.68 -14.48 -3.35
C ALA A 158 3.62 -14.36 -2.15
N GLY A 159 3.65 -15.40 -1.32
CA GLY A 159 4.56 -15.49 -0.19
C GLY A 159 4.90 -16.94 0.13
N GLU A 160 6.09 -17.14 0.67
CA GLU A 160 6.58 -18.47 1.07
C GLU A 160 5.91 -18.97 2.36
N SER A 161 5.30 -18.06 3.12
CA SER A 161 4.67 -18.36 4.41
C SER A 161 3.52 -17.39 4.68
N GLY A 162 2.29 -17.88 4.54
CA GLY A 162 1.06 -17.16 4.87
C GLY A 162 0.21 -17.95 5.85
N ILE A 163 -0.45 -17.24 6.78
CA ILE A 163 -1.37 -17.83 7.74
C ILE A 163 -2.69 -18.15 7.04
N VAL A 164 -3.16 -19.38 7.20
CA VAL A 164 -4.53 -19.79 6.85
C VAL A 164 -5.29 -20.03 8.14
N ILE A 165 -6.41 -19.33 8.31
CA ILE A 165 -7.29 -19.46 9.47
C ILE A 165 -8.47 -20.34 9.08
N SER A 166 -8.53 -21.56 9.62
CA SER A 166 -9.67 -22.46 9.42
C SER A 166 -10.56 -22.45 10.65
N ARG A 167 -11.89 -22.31 10.46
CA ARG A 167 -12.85 -22.57 11.54
C ARG A 167 -12.74 -24.02 12.00
N GLY A 168 -12.48 -24.24 13.28
CA GLY A 168 -12.49 -25.56 13.93
C GLY A 168 -11.30 -26.48 13.65
N LYS A 169 -10.32 -26.09 12.83
CA LYS A 169 -9.12 -26.90 12.53
C LYS A 169 -7.79 -26.22 12.92
N GLY A 170 -7.86 -25.09 13.62
CA GLY A 170 -6.70 -24.26 13.92
C GLY A 170 -6.20 -23.47 12.71
N SER A 171 -5.08 -22.78 12.88
CA SER A 171 -4.35 -22.10 11.82
C SER A 171 -3.13 -22.92 11.38
N TYR A 172 -2.75 -22.80 10.12
CA TYR A 172 -1.51 -23.37 9.60
C TYR A 172 -0.79 -22.36 8.69
N MET A 173 0.50 -22.58 8.50
CA MET A 173 1.35 -21.80 7.58
C MET A 173 1.52 -22.57 6.27
N THR A 174 1.41 -21.88 5.15
CA THR A 174 1.62 -22.45 3.81
C THR A 174 2.14 -21.39 2.85
N ALA A 175 2.82 -21.79 1.79
CA ALA A 175 3.05 -20.88 0.68
C ALA A 175 1.71 -20.55 0.02
N PHE A 176 1.56 -19.33 -0.49
CA PHE A 176 0.34 -18.85 -1.13
C PHE A 176 0.64 -18.09 -2.41
N PHE A 177 -0.33 -18.11 -3.31
CA PHE A 177 -0.37 -17.30 -4.52
C PHE A 177 -1.77 -16.71 -4.66
N GLU A 178 -1.86 -15.41 -4.87
CA GLU A 178 -3.11 -14.67 -4.95
C GLU A 178 -3.16 -13.84 -6.23
N ALA A 179 -4.30 -13.94 -6.92
CA ALA A 179 -4.61 -13.21 -8.13
C ALA A 179 -5.97 -12.50 -8.00
N PHE A 180 -6.08 -11.34 -8.64
CA PHE A 180 -7.29 -10.51 -8.60
C PHE A 180 -7.86 -10.26 -10.02
N PRO A 181 -8.16 -11.32 -10.80
CA PRO A 181 -8.56 -11.16 -12.20
C PRO A 181 -10.01 -10.68 -12.32
N LYS A 182 -10.38 -10.28 -13.54
CA LYS A 182 -11.78 -10.17 -13.95
C LYS A 182 -12.17 -11.42 -14.75
N VAL A 183 -13.27 -12.07 -14.37
CA VAL A 183 -13.84 -13.23 -15.08
C VAL A 183 -15.27 -12.88 -15.49
N SER A 184 -15.57 -12.96 -16.79
CA SER A 184 -16.90 -12.62 -17.34
C SER A 184 -17.40 -11.23 -16.89
N GLY A 185 -16.49 -10.25 -16.77
CA GLY A 185 -16.80 -8.89 -16.30
C GLY A 185 -16.76 -8.69 -14.78
N PHE A 186 -16.75 -9.76 -13.99
CA PHE A 186 -16.74 -9.70 -12.53
C PHE A 186 -15.32 -9.72 -11.97
N GLY A 187 -14.97 -8.76 -11.10
CA GLY A 187 -13.74 -8.84 -10.31
C GLY A 187 -13.84 -9.95 -9.26
N THR A 188 -12.79 -10.76 -9.11
CA THR A 188 -12.74 -11.88 -8.17
C THR A 188 -11.39 -11.94 -7.45
N PHE A 189 -11.34 -12.75 -6.39
CA PHE A 189 -10.13 -13.09 -5.65
C PHE A 189 -9.89 -14.60 -5.74
N ILE A 190 -8.71 -14.97 -6.22
CA ILE A 190 -8.29 -16.37 -6.35
C ILE A 190 -7.03 -16.56 -5.51
N ARG A 191 -7.11 -17.48 -4.54
CA ARG A 191 -5.97 -17.92 -3.73
C ARG A 191 -5.68 -19.39 -3.98
N GLY A 192 -4.43 -19.71 -4.29
CA GLY A 192 -3.86 -21.05 -4.23
C GLY A 192 -2.92 -21.17 -3.05
N GLU A 193 -2.77 -22.41 -2.56
CA GLU A 193 -1.93 -22.77 -1.43
C GLU A 193 -1.12 -23.99 -1.82
N GLY A 194 0.12 -24.11 -1.34
CA GLY A 194 0.98 -25.24 -1.67
C GLY A 194 2.22 -25.28 -0.79
N LYS A 195 3.07 -26.30 -1.00
CA LYS A 195 4.37 -26.43 -0.30
C LYS A 195 5.34 -25.31 -0.67
N ASP A 196 5.20 -24.77 -1.87
CA ASP A 196 5.99 -23.70 -2.45
C ASP A 196 5.10 -22.82 -3.33
N ILE A 197 5.65 -21.71 -3.84
CA ILE A 197 4.90 -20.75 -4.65
C ILE A 197 4.44 -21.37 -5.97
N ASP A 198 5.16 -22.34 -6.53
CA ASP A 198 4.81 -23.01 -7.80
C ASP A 198 3.56 -23.88 -7.66
N GLU A 199 3.49 -24.66 -6.59
CA GLU A 199 2.29 -25.44 -6.28
C GLU A 199 1.11 -24.53 -5.91
N ALA A 200 1.37 -23.43 -5.19
CA ALA A 200 0.34 -22.44 -4.90
C ALA A 200 -0.18 -21.77 -6.18
N GLU A 201 0.70 -21.36 -7.11
CA GLU A 201 0.32 -20.80 -8.41
C GLU A 201 -0.50 -21.81 -9.23
N GLN A 202 -0.06 -23.06 -9.31
CA GLN A 202 -0.79 -24.13 -9.98
C GLN A 202 -2.23 -24.23 -9.46
N ASN A 203 -2.39 -24.31 -8.14
CA ASN A 203 -3.69 -24.43 -7.49
C ASN A 203 -4.57 -23.19 -7.71
N ALA A 204 -3.97 -22.00 -7.81
CA ALA A 204 -4.69 -20.78 -8.18
C ALA A 204 -5.11 -20.82 -9.66
N TRP A 205 -4.20 -21.24 -10.54
CA TRP A 205 -4.41 -21.26 -11.98
C TRP A 205 -5.52 -22.24 -12.38
N GLU A 206 -5.57 -23.42 -11.77
CA GLU A 206 -6.66 -24.38 -12.00
C GLU A 206 -8.03 -23.81 -11.63
N LYS A 207 -8.11 -23.07 -10.51
CA LYS A 207 -9.35 -22.36 -10.13
C LYS A 207 -9.71 -21.30 -11.18
N PHE A 208 -8.74 -20.54 -11.66
CA PHE A 208 -8.97 -19.51 -12.68
C PHE A 208 -9.45 -20.11 -14.00
N GLN A 209 -8.81 -21.18 -14.49
CA GLN A 209 -9.23 -21.88 -15.71
C GLN A 209 -10.64 -22.47 -15.57
N LYS A 210 -10.97 -23.05 -14.41
CA LYS A 210 -12.35 -23.53 -14.13
C LYS A 210 -13.36 -22.39 -14.22
N GLN A 211 -13.02 -21.20 -13.73
CA GLN A 211 -13.89 -20.02 -13.77
C GLN A 211 -14.05 -19.47 -15.19
N LEU A 212 -12.97 -19.41 -15.99
CA LEU A 212 -13.01 -19.00 -17.39
C LEU A 212 -13.82 -19.95 -18.28
N ALA A 213 -13.78 -21.25 -17.99
CA ALA A 213 -14.53 -22.26 -18.75
C ALA A 213 -16.04 -22.29 -18.45
N CYS A 214 -16.51 -21.54 -17.46
CA CYS A 214 -17.92 -21.50 -17.08
C CYS A 214 -18.73 -20.65 -18.07
N VAL A 215 -19.54 -21.29 -18.91
CA VAL A 215 -20.35 -20.61 -19.94
C VAL A 215 -21.41 -19.70 -19.32
N GLU A 216 -22.11 -20.22 -18.30
CA GLU A 216 -23.15 -19.51 -17.56
C GLU A 216 -22.91 -19.69 -16.06
N HIS A 217 -22.92 -18.58 -15.31
CA HIS A 217 -22.69 -18.60 -13.88
C HIS A 217 -24.01 -18.73 -13.12
N HIS A 218 -24.15 -19.81 -12.35
CA HIS A 218 -25.32 -20.03 -11.48
C HIS A 218 -24.99 -19.57 -10.06
N TRP A 219 -25.47 -18.40 -9.70
CA TRP A 219 -25.10 -17.73 -8.47
C TRP A 219 -25.91 -18.21 -7.27
N ASN A 220 -25.19 -18.55 -6.20
CA ASN A 220 -25.76 -18.84 -4.89
C ASN A 220 -25.24 -17.82 -3.85
N ARG A 221 -26.16 -17.25 -3.06
CA ARG A 221 -25.84 -16.33 -1.96
C ARG A 221 -25.14 -17.00 -0.79
N LYS A 222 -25.17 -18.33 -0.69
CA LYS A 222 -24.51 -19.10 0.37
C LYS A 222 -23.04 -19.30 0.03
N VAL A 223 -22.19 -18.45 0.58
CA VAL A 223 -20.73 -18.51 0.42
C VAL A 223 -20.10 -19.03 1.72
N HIS A 224 -19.29 -20.08 1.65
CA HIS A 224 -18.67 -20.72 2.83
C HIS A 224 -19.67 -21.09 3.94
N GLY A 225 -20.89 -21.49 3.55
CA GLY A 225 -21.95 -21.85 4.48
C GLY A 225 -22.76 -20.67 5.04
N ILE A 226 -22.40 -19.43 4.72
CA ILE A 226 -23.05 -18.21 5.20
C ILE A 226 -23.89 -17.61 4.07
N VAL A 227 -25.17 -17.32 4.34
CA VAL A 227 -26.02 -16.59 3.40
C VAL A 227 -25.63 -15.11 3.44
N ARG A 228 -25.24 -14.58 2.29
CA ARG A 228 -24.82 -13.19 2.11
C ARG A 228 -26.00 -12.31 1.70
N THR A 229 -26.05 -11.09 2.26
CA THR A 229 -27.11 -10.10 2.02
C THR A 229 -26.63 -8.91 1.19
N ASP A 230 -25.32 -8.74 1.05
CA ASP A 230 -24.60 -7.64 0.37
C ASP A 230 -24.50 -7.80 -1.15
N GLY A 231 -25.16 -8.82 -1.73
CA GLY A 231 -25.05 -9.14 -3.16
C GLY A 231 -23.83 -10.00 -3.52
N TYR A 232 -22.96 -10.31 -2.56
CA TYR A 232 -21.86 -11.26 -2.76
C TYR A 232 -22.40 -12.68 -2.93
N ALA A 233 -21.92 -13.37 -3.95
CA ALA A 233 -22.37 -14.71 -4.31
C ALA A 233 -21.22 -15.57 -4.81
N GLN A 234 -21.45 -16.89 -4.83
CA GLN A 234 -20.55 -17.87 -5.41
C GLN A 234 -21.28 -18.64 -6.51
N CYS A 235 -20.63 -18.78 -7.67
CA CYS A 235 -21.11 -19.65 -8.74
C CYS A 235 -21.00 -21.12 -8.32
N GLU A 236 -22.09 -21.87 -8.42
CA GLU A 236 -22.14 -23.29 -8.02
C GLU A 236 -21.35 -24.19 -8.99
N CYS A 237 -21.25 -23.79 -10.25
CA CYS A 237 -20.56 -24.56 -11.29
C CYS A 237 -19.03 -24.46 -11.14
N CYS A 238 -18.51 -23.24 -11.06
CA CYS A 238 -17.07 -22.98 -11.16
C CYS A 238 -16.43 -22.46 -9.86
N GLY A 239 -17.23 -22.01 -8.89
CA GLY A 239 -16.74 -21.43 -7.65
C GLY A 239 -16.23 -19.99 -7.77
N LEU A 240 -16.49 -19.30 -8.90
CA LEU A 240 -16.27 -17.86 -9.03
C LEU A 240 -17.03 -17.13 -7.91
N ARG A 241 -16.38 -16.16 -7.25
CA ARG A 241 -17.03 -15.35 -6.22
C ARG A 241 -16.96 -13.89 -6.60
N ALA A 242 -18.10 -13.20 -6.54
CA ALA A 242 -18.22 -11.80 -6.91
C ALA A 242 -19.46 -11.18 -6.28
N THR A 243 -19.52 -9.85 -6.25
CA THR A 243 -20.77 -9.11 -6.07
C THR A 243 -21.57 -9.21 -7.38
N ALA A 244 -22.40 -10.25 -7.49
CA ALA A 244 -23.07 -10.62 -8.74
C ALA A 244 -24.60 -10.56 -8.66
N LEU A 245 -25.15 -10.38 -7.46
CA LEU A 245 -26.59 -10.30 -7.21
C LEU A 245 -26.93 -8.95 -6.58
N GLU A 246 -28.18 -8.51 -6.71
CA GLU A 246 -28.64 -7.36 -5.93
C GLU A 246 -28.56 -7.66 -4.42
N PRO A 247 -28.24 -6.67 -3.57
CA PRO A 247 -28.37 -6.80 -2.13
C PRO A 247 -29.81 -7.10 -1.71
N THR A 248 -29.99 -7.80 -0.59
CA THR A 248 -31.31 -8.02 0.03
C THR A 248 -31.57 -7.08 1.20
N THR A 249 -30.53 -6.39 1.67
CA THR A 249 -30.60 -5.29 2.63
C THR A 249 -31.22 -4.07 1.98
N LYS A 250 -31.95 -3.28 2.76
CA LYS A 250 -32.76 -2.16 2.28
C LYS A 250 -32.34 -0.86 2.92
N CYS A 251 -32.38 0.22 2.15
CA CYS A 251 -32.17 1.56 2.65
C CYS A 251 -33.19 1.91 3.74
N SER A 252 -32.74 2.37 4.90
CA SER A 252 -33.58 2.76 6.03
C SER A 252 -34.50 3.96 5.73
N LYS A 253 -34.25 4.73 4.67
CA LYS A 253 -35.03 5.91 4.28
C LYS A 253 -36.05 5.65 3.16
N CYS A 254 -35.72 4.83 2.16
CA CYS A 254 -36.59 4.61 0.98
C CYS A 254 -36.79 3.15 0.56
N GLU A 255 -36.32 2.19 1.35
CA GLU A 255 -36.45 0.76 1.09
C GLU A 255 -35.78 0.20 -0.18
N LYS A 256 -35.05 1.02 -0.95
CA LYS A 256 -34.27 0.56 -2.11
C LYS A 256 -33.19 -0.45 -1.66
N ASN A 257 -33.00 -1.52 -2.42
CA ASN A 257 -31.93 -2.51 -2.17
C ASN A 257 -30.56 -1.81 -2.17
N THR A 258 -29.74 -2.09 -1.16
CA THR A 258 -28.41 -1.50 -0.99
C THR A 258 -27.55 -2.33 -0.03
N ALA A 259 -26.23 -2.32 -0.22
CA ALA A 259 -25.26 -2.95 0.67
C ALA A 259 -24.43 -1.93 1.48
N ILE A 260 -24.68 -0.63 1.32
CA ILE A 260 -23.92 0.41 2.01
C ILE A 260 -24.38 0.48 3.47
N GLU A 261 -23.53 -0.01 4.37
CA GLU A 261 -23.70 0.08 5.81
C GLU A 261 -23.35 1.48 6.31
N PHE A 262 -24.21 2.06 7.15
CA PHE A 262 -23.93 3.33 7.84
C PHE A 262 -24.70 3.36 9.17
N GLY A 263 -23.98 3.51 10.28
CA GLY A 263 -24.57 3.35 11.61
C GLY A 263 -25.12 1.95 11.82
N ASP A 264 -26.32 1.88 12.41
CA ASP A 264 -27.01 0.61 12.70
C ASP A 264 -27.83 0.06 11.52
N GLY A 265 -27.66 0.61 10.30
CA GLY A 265 -28.50 0.26 9.17
C GLY A 265 -27.82 0.44 7.82
N PHE A 266 -28.65 0.54 6.78
CA PHE A 266 -28.20 0.62 5.40
C PHE A 266 -28.75 1.86 4.71
N LEU A 267 -27.97 2.47 3.82
CA LEU A 267 -28.39 3.61 3.01
C LEU A 267 -28.21 3.29 1.52
N CYS A 268 -29.09 3.78 0.65
CA CYS A 268 -28.77 3.78 -0.79
C CYS A 268 -27.86 4.97 -1.10
N ASP A 269 -27.19 4.94 -2.24
CA ASP A 269 -26.25 5.99 -2.68
C ASP A 269 -26.83 7.39 -2.49
N ASP A 270 -28.06 7.63 -2.98
CA ASP A 270 -28.73 8.93 -2.86
C ASP A 270 -28.78 9.45 -1.41
N HIS A 271 -29.19 8.59 -0.48
CA HIS A 271 -29.32 8.95 0.93
C HIS A 271 -27.98 8.98 1.67
N PHE A 272 -26.97 8.25 1.21
CA PHE A 272 -25.60 8.37 1.68
C PHE A 272 -25.01 9.73 1.28
N TYR A 273 -25.28 10.20 0.06
CA TYR A 273 -24.83 11.51 -0.41
C TYR A 273 -25.53 12.69 0.29
N GLU A 274 -26.68 12.48 0.89
CA GLU A 274 -27.38 13.48 1.72
C GLU A 274 -26.81 13.63 3.14
N LEU A 275 -25.92 12.73 3.57
CA LEU A 275 -25.35 12.78 4.92
C LEU A 275 -24.60 14.09 5.15
N THR A 276 -24.85 14.69 6.32
CA THR A 276 -24.25 15.94 6.75
C THR A 276 -22.95 15.69 7.53
N PHE A 277 -22.21 16.76 7.79
CA PHE A 277 -21.07 16.71 8.71
C PHE A 277 -21.42 16.12 10.08
N GLN A 278 -22.59 16.48 10.62
CA GLN A 278 -23.00 15.98 11.93
C GLN A 278 -23.29 14.48 11.89
N ASP A 279 -23.83 13.95 10.78
CA ASP A 279 -24.08 12.52 10.63
C ASP A 279 -22.76 11.73 10.64
N PHE A 280 -21.76 12.17 9.88
CA PHE A 280 -20.43 11.55 9.89
C PHE A 280 -19.74 11.67 11.25
N LEU A 281 -19.82 12.83 11.90
CA LEU A 281 -19.22 13.04 13.21
C LEU A 281 -19.84 12.13 14.27
N ASN A 282 -21.17 11.99 14.26
CA ASN A 282 -21.87 11.10 15.18
C ASN A 282 -21.45 9.65 14.97
N GLU A 283 -21.31 9.22 13.71
CA GLU A 283 -20.92 7.86 13.37
C GLU A 283 -19.48 7.54 13.79
N GLU A 284 -18.53 8.44 13.51
CA GLU A 284 -17.13 8.28 13.95
C GLU A 284 -17.02 8.18 15.47
N ASN A 285 -17.81 8.98 16.20
CA ASN A 285 -17.89 8.92 17.65
C ASN A 285 -18.52 7.60 18.15
N ARG A 286 -19.54 7.07 17.47
CA ARG A 286 -20.15 5.78 17.80
C ARG A 286 -19.16 4.63 17.64
N ILE A 287 -18.49 4.53 16.49
CA ILE A 287 -17.50 3.48 16.19
C ILE A 287 -16.38 3.48 17.24
N THR A 288 -15.91 4.67 17.63
CA THR A 288 -14.91 4.83 18.69
C THR A 288 -15.38 4.22 20.01
N LEU A 289 -16.61 4.52 20.43
CA LEU A 289 -17.17 4.03 21.70
C LEU A 289 -17.38 2.50 21.71
N GLU A 290 -17.65 1.90 20.56
CA GLU A 290 -17.85 0.45 20.44
C GLU A 290 -16.56 -0.36 20.47
N TRP A 291 -15.43 0.25 20.09
CA TRP A 291 -14.12 -0.41 20.03
C TRP A 291 -13.26 -0.15 21.27
N ASP A 292 -13.72 0.72 22.18
CA ASP A 292 -13.06 1.01 23.46
C ASP A 292 -13.57 0.10 24.59
N ASP A 293 -12.90 -1.05 24.76
CA ASP A 293 -13.07 -1.90 25.96
C ASP A 293 -12.22 -1.42 27.15
N GLU A 294 -11.37 -0.37 27.00
CA GLU A 294 -10.41 0.07 28.01
C GLU A 294 -10.69 1.48 28.59
N LEU A 295 -10.26 1.68 29.85
CA LEU A 295 -10.30 2.95 30.57
C LEU A 295 -9.35 3.98 29.93
N LYS A 296 -9.80 4.69 28.89
CA LYS A 296 -9.09 5.86 28.36
C LYS A 296 -9.06 7.01 29.37
N THR A 297 -7.92 7.68 29.46
CA THR A 297 -7.80 8.95 30.16
C THR A 297 -8.66 10.02 29.49
N GLU A 298 -9.05 11.06 30.23
CA GLU A 298 -9.80 12.21 29.69
C GLU A 298 -9.07 12.83 28.48
N LYS A 299 -7.73 12.86 28.52
CA LYS A 299 -6.92 13.40 27.42
C LYS A 299 -7.01 12.54 26.15
N GLU A 300 -6.97 11.21 26.28
CA GLU A 300 -7.13 10.30 25.15
C GLU A 300 -8.52 10.42 24.53
N ASN A 301 -9.56 10.57 25.36
CA ASN A 301 -10.92 10.82 24.88
C ASN A 301 -11.04 12.16 24.12
N GLN A 302 -10.40 13.22 24.61
CA GLN A 302 -10.40 14.52 23.92
C GLN A 302 -9.65 14.46 22.59
N ASN A 303 -8.49 13.81 22.56
CA ASN A 303 -7.71 13.56 21.34
C ASN A 303 -8.54 12.80 20.30
N GLN A 304 -9.22 11.74 20.73
CA GLN A 304 -10.02 10.89 19.86
C GLN A 304 -11.25 11.63 19.29
N LYS A 305 -11.96 12.42 20.10
CA LYS A 305 -13.07 13.26 19.63
C LYS A 305 -12.62 14.26 18.57
N PHE A 306 -11.45 14.87 18.76
CA PHE A 306 -10.87 15.77 17.77
C PHE A 306 -10.44 15.05 16.48
N GLU A 307 -9.88 13.84 16.62
CA GLU A 307 -9.58 12.96 15.50
C GLU A 307 -10.83 12.65 14.66
N ASN A 308 -11.94 12.30 15.32
CA ASN A 308 -13.22 12.06 14.68
C ASN A 308 -13.77 13.32 13.98
N PHE A 309 -13.61 14.49 14.60
CA PHE A 309 -13.96 15.79 14.00
C PHE A 309 -13.24 16.06 12.67
N VAL A 310 -11.92 15.87 12.64
CA VAL A 310 -11.12 16.06 11.41
C VAL A 310 -11.51 15.02 10.35
N ARG A 311 -11.72 13.75 10.74
CA ARG A 311 -12.15 12.69 9.80
C ARG A 311 -13.52 13.00 9.18
N ALA A 312 -14.49 13.44 9.97
CA ALA A 312 -15.81 13.83 9.47
C ALA A 312 -15.74 14.98 8.44
N HIS A 313 -14.90 15.99 8.69
CA HIS A 313 -14.67 17.08 7.73
C HIS A 313 -14.09 16.59 6.40
N PHE A 314 -13.13 15.66 6.45
CA PHE A 314 -12.57 15.07 5.25
C PHE A 314 -13.60 14.25 4.48
N MET A 315 -14.38 13.40 5.17
CA MET A 315 -15.42 12.57 4.54
C MET A 315 -16.45 13.41 3.80
N VAL A 316 -16.94 14.50 4.41
CA VAL A 316 -17.86 15.44 3.75
C VAL A 316 -17.20 16.12 2.55
N SER A 317 -15.96 16.60 2.71
CA SER A 317 -15.24 17.28 1.62
C SER A 317 -15.06 16.38 0.40
N LEU A 318 -14.72 15.11 0.65
CA LEU A 318 -14.53 14.12 -0.40
C LEU A 318 -15.85 13.74 -1.06
N LYS A 319 -16.90 13.50 -0.28
CA LYS A 319 -18.26 13.26 -0.76
C LYS A 319 -18.75 14.42 -1.64
N ASP A 320 -18.64 15.66 -1.17
CA ASP A 320 -19.09 16.85 -1.89
C ASP A 320 -18.28 17.06 -3.18
N ALA A 321 -16.98 16.79 -3.15
CA ALA A 321 -16.15 16.83 -4.35
C ALA A 321 -16.59 15.79 -5.40
N PHE A 322 -16.94 14.57 -4.99
CA PHE A 322 -17.46 13.57 -5.92
C PHE A 322 -18.83 13.96 -6.50
N ILE A 323 -19.74 14.49 -5.68
CA ILE A 323 -21.03 15.03 -6.15
C ILE A 323 -20.80 16.14 -7.18
N ALA A 324 -19.93 17.10 -6.87
CA ALA A 324 -19.65 18.25 -7.74
C ALA A 324 -19.07 17.86 -9.11
N ASN A 325 -18.42 16.69 -9.20
CA ASN A 325 -17.87 16.15 -10.44
C ASN A 325 -18.79 15.10 -11.11
N ASN A 326 -20.08 15.03 -10.72
CA ASN A 326 -21.06 14.05 -11.22
C ASN A 326 -20.59 12.60 -11.10
N TYR A 327 -19.76 12.30 -10.10
CA TYR A 327 -19.28 10.95 -9.88
C TYR A 327 -20.19 10.22 -8.90
N ARG A 328 -20.82 9.15 -9.40
CA ARG A 328 -21.63 8.21 -8.62
C ARG A 328 -21.14 6.82 -8.97
N ASP A 329 -20.55 6.14 -8.00
CA ASP A 329 -19.96 4.82 -8.14
C ASP A 329 -20.47 3.97 -6.97
N ASP A 330 -20.95 2.77 -7.26
CA ASP A 330 -21.45 1.79 -6.28
C ASP A 330 -20.35 1.28 -5.33
N LYS A 331 -19.09 1.63 -5.61
CA LYS A 331 -17.91 1.34 -4.78
C LYS A 331 -17.22 2.60 -4.28
N ILE A 332 -17.93 3.72 -4.26
CA ILE A 332 -17.34 4.97 -3.77
C ILE A 332 -16.91 4.82 -2.31
N ASP A 333 -17.63 4.06 -1.49
CA ASP A 333 -17.36 3.87 -0.06
C ASP A 333 -15.96 3.28 0.20
N ASP A 334 -15.55 2.26 -0.56
CA ASP A 334 -14.20 1.66 -0.48
C ASP A 334 -13.14 2.67 -0.92
N LYS A 335 -13.43 3.49 -1.93
CA LYS A 335 -12.54 4.58 -2.35
C LYS A 335 -12.45 5.64 -1.26
N LEU A 336 -13.57 6.13 -0.73
CA LEU A 336 -13.65 7.12 0.35
C LEU A 336 -12.86 6.67 1.56
N MET A 337 -13.02 5.41 1.97
CA MET A 337 -12.33 4.82 3.12
C MET A 337 -10.82 4.72 2.88
N ARG A 338 -10.38 4.29 1.69
CA ARG A 338 -8.94 4.23 1.37
C ARG A 338 -8.31 5.63 1.32
N PHE A 339 -9.00 6.59 0.70
CA PHE A 339 -8.57 7.98 0.66
C PHE A 339 -8.49 8.57 2.06
N SER A 340 -9.49 8.31 2.91
CA SER A 340 -9.54 8.84 4.28
C SER A 340 -8.37 8.34 5.11
N ILE A 341 -8.09 7.04 5.12
CA ILE A 341 -6.98 6.46 5.91
C ILE A 341 -5.63 7.08 5.49
N HIS A 342 -5.35 7.14 4.18
CA HIS A 342 -4.07 7.65 3.69
C HIS A 342 -3.94 9.16 3.87
N TYR A 343 -4.96 9.92 3.49
CA TYR A 343 -5.00 11.38 3.65
C TYR A 343 -4.78 11.76 5.10
N TYR A 344 -5.54 11.13 5.98
CA TYR A 344 -5.59 11.46 7.38
C TYR A 344 -4.21 11.28 8.03
N SER A 345 -3.51 10.21 7.69
CA SER A 345 -2.12 9.99 8.11
C SER A 345 -1.18 11.13 7.65
N GLN A 346 -1.34 11.66 6.44
CA GLN A 346 -0.53 12.77 5.94
C GLN A 346 -0.89 14.12 6.58
N PHE A 347 -2.19 14.40 6.74
CA PHE A 347 -2.67 15.61 7.40
C PHE A 347 -2.15 15.70 8.85
N LYS A 348 -2.25 14.59 9.60
CA LYS A 348 -1.69 14.48 10.97
C LYS A 348 -0.23 14.92 11.00
N ARG A 349 0.57 14.29 10.14
CA ARG A 349 2.01 14.49 10.09
C ARG A 349 2.37 15.93 9.74
N HIS A 350 1.63 16.55 8.81
CA HIS A 350 1.97 17.88 8.28
C HIS A 350 1.49 19.02 9.18
N VAL A 351 0.26 18.94 9.69
CA VAL A 351 -0.34 20.02 10.49
C VAL A 351 0.13 19.98 11.95
N PHE A 352 0.24 18.78 12.53
CA PHE A 352 0.56 18.61 13.96
C PHE A 352 1.98 18.09 14.22
N GLY A 353 2.70 17.63 13.20
CA GLY A 353 4.08 17.17 13.35
C GLY A 353 4.25 15.84 14.08
N THR A 354 3.17 15.07 14.29
CA THR A 354 3.18 13.78 15.02
C THR A 354 2.54 12.65 14.20
N ARG A 355 2.79 11.39 14.58
CA ARG A 355 2.21 10.18 13.93
C ARG A 355 0.96 9.65 14.67
N PRO A 356 0.98 9.44 16.01
CA PRO A 356 -0.25 9.20 16.78
C PRO A 356 -0.70 10.46 17.56
N PHE A 357 -2.02 10.62 17.73
CA PHE A 357 -2.65 11.72 18.49
C PHE A 357 -2.33 11.67 19.99
N GLU A 358 -1.95 10.51 20.51
CA GLU A 358 -1.53 10.30 21.90
C GLU A 358 -0.41 11.27 22.34
N TYR A 359 0.34 11.82 21.39
CA TYR A 359 1.41 12.80 21.64
C TYR A 359 1.02 14.26 21.45
N LEU A 360 -0.23 14.59 21.10
CA LEU A 360 -0.68 15.97 21.20
C LEU A 360 -0.56 16.43 22.65
N GLN A 361 0.15 17.53 22.88
CA GLN A 361 0.26 18.13 24.21
C GLN A 361 -1.08 18.76 24.63
N THR A 362 -1.73 19.42 23.68
CA THR A 362 -3.03 20.07 23.81
C THR A 362 -3.87 19.73 22.58
N VAL A 363 -5.17 19.55 22.75
CA VAL A 363 -6.10 19.40 21.63
C VAL A 363 -6.49 20.80 21.17
N PRO A 364 -6.34 21.17 19.88
CA PRO A 364 -6.83 22.44 19.38
C PRO A 364 -8.35 22.52 19.55
N ASP A 365 -8.86 23.71 19.84
CA ASP A 365 -10.31 23.93 19.76
C ASP A 365 -10.78 23.72 18.31
N THR A 366 -11.96 23.12 18.16
CA THR A 366 -12.59 22.84 16.86
C THR A 366 -12.96 24.12 16.11
N ASP A 367 -13.06 25.26 16.81
CA ASP A 367 -13.30 26.58 16.23
C ASP A 367 -12.00 27.39 15.98
N ASN A 368 -10.83 26.80 16.22
CA ASN A 368 -9.54 27.48 16.05
C ASN A 368 -9.39 27.99 14.60
N PRO A 369 -9.12 29.30 14.38
CA PRO A 369 -9.06 29.87 13.02
C PRO A 369 -8.02 29.23 12.10
N ASP A 370 -6.86 28.82 12.63
CA ASP A 370 -5.81 28.17 11.84
C ASP A 370 -6.22 26.75 11.43
N LEU A 371 -6.92 26.04 12.31
CA LEU A 371 -7.52 24.73 12.00
C LEU A 371 -8.59 24.86 10.92
N ILE A 372 -9.50 25.81 11.07
CA ILE A 372 -10.56 26.07 10.08
C ILE A 372 -9.96 26.45 8.71
N SER A 373 -8.91 27.27 8.70
CA SER A 373 -8.16 27.60 7.48
C SER A 373 -7.57 26.36 6.81
N ASN A 374 -6.89 25.50 7.58
CA ASN A 374 -6.34 24.24 7.08
C ASN A 374 -7.42 23.28 6.57
N LEU A 375 -8.57 23.17 7.25
CA LEU A 375 -9.69 22.35 6.80
C LEU A 375 -10.30 22.86 5.49
N LYS A 376 -10.32 24.17 5.28
CA LYS A 376 -10.76 24.77 4.02
C LYS A 376 -9.78 24.47 2.87
N ILE A 377 -8.48 24.64 3.12
CA ILE A 377 -7.43 24.30 2.13
C ILE A 377 -7.50 22.81 1.79
N MET A 378 -7.73 21.95 2.77
CA MET A 378 -7.99 20.53 2.55
C MET A 378 -9.17 20.33 1.59
N GLN A 379 -10.31 20.96 1.84
CA GLN A 379 -11.50 20.82 1.01
C GLN A 379 -11.21 21.19 -0.45
N ASP A 380 -10.46 22.27 -0.68
CA ASP A 380 -10.03 22.70 -2.01
C ASP A 380 -9.10 21.67 -2.67
N ASN A 381 -8.09 21.19 -1.94
CA ASN A 381 -7.15 20.16 -2.42
C ASN A 381 -7.85 18.84 -2.79
N VAL A 382 -8.86 18.44 -2.00
CA VAL A 382 -9.66 17.24 -2.25
C VAL A 382 -10.45 17.35 -3.54
N SER A 383 -11.08 18.52 -3.78
CA SER A 383 -11.81 18.79 -5.03
C SER A 383 -10.93 18.62 -6.26
N ASP A 384 -9.69 19.13 -6.19
CA ASP A 384 -8.73 19.02 -7.28
C ASP A 384 -8.21 17.60 -7.52
N ILE A 385 -8.09 16.80 -6.46
CA ILE A 385 -7.65 15.40 -6.57
C ILE A 385 -8.75 14.53 -7.15
N VAL A 386 -10.00 14.71 -6.70
CA VAL A 386 -11.14 13.97 -7.27
C VAL A 386 -11.21 14.19 -8.78
N LYS A 387 -11.07 15.43 -9.27
CA LYS A 387 -11.01 15.72 -10.71
C LYS A 387 -9.94 14.90 -11.44
N GLN A 388 -8.74 14.81 -10.88
CA GLN A 388 -7.63 14.10 -11.52
C GLN A 388 -7.79 12.58 -11.51
N VAL A 389 -8.27 12.03 -10.39
CA VAL A 389 -8.58 10.59 -10.26
C VAL A 389 -9.61 10.16 -11.29
N MET A 390 -10.55 11.06 -11.59
CA MET A 390 -11.56 10.86 -12.63
C MET A 390 -10.98 10.91 -14.04
N ASP A 391 -9.98 11.76 -14.27
CA ASP A 391 -9.45 12.01 -15.60
C ASP A 391 -8.42 10.95 -16.06
N LYS A 392 -7.66 10.31 -15.15
CA LYS A 392 -6.67 9.25 -15.48
C LYS A 392 -6.42 8.29 -14.30
N GLU A 393 -6.13 7.01 -14.61
CA GLU A 393 -5.57 6.01 -13.67
C GLU A 393 -4.13 6.36 -13.21
N GLU A 394 -3.83 7.63 -12.94
CA GLU A 394 -2.52 8.05 -12.44
C GLU A 394 -2.41 7.83 -10.93
N LYS A 395 -1.18 7.54 -10.48
CA LYS A 395 -0.85 7.51 -9.05
C LYS A 395 -1.18 8.86 -8.44
N ILE A 396 -2.18 8.90 -7.56
CA ILE A 396 -2.49 10.09 -6.75
C ILE A 396 -1.23 10.49 -5.98
N SER A 397 -0.73 11.69 -6.24
CA SER A 397 0.28 12.28 -5.37
C SER A 397 -0.41 12.85 -4.13
N PHE A 398 -0.40 12.06 -3.05
CA PHE A 398 -0.89 12.49 -1.73
C PHE A 398 -0.13 13.71 -1.18
N GLU A 399 1.04 14.05 -1.73
CA GLU A 399 1.76 15.29 -1.40
C GLU A 399 0.95 16.54 -1.77
N ARG A 400 0.08 16.46 -2.78
CA ARG A 400 -0.79 17.58 -3.15
C ARG A 400 -1.89 17.86 -2.12
N LEU A 401 -2.30 16.86 -1.33
CA LEU A 401 -3.30 17.04 -0.28
C LEU A 401 -2.83 17.97 0.83
N ILE A 402 -1.52 18.03 1.04
CA ILE A 402 -0.89 18.84 2.09
C ILE A 402 -0.33 20.17 1.58
N ASN A 403 -0.42 20.43 0.27
CA ASN A 403 0.02 21.70 -0.29
C ASN A 403 -0.81 22.86 0.26
N GLY A 404 -0.13 23.91 0.71
CA GLY A 404 -0.76 25.10 1.30
C GLY A 404 -1.18 24.95 2.77
N LEU A 405 -1.19 23.72 3.32
CA LEU A 405 -1.45 23.53 4.75
C LEU A 405 -0.32 24.13 5.59
N THR A 406 -0.70 24.86 6.63
CA THR A 406 0.24 25.52 7.54
C THR A 406 0.36 24.69 8.82
N PRO A 407 1.58 24.33 9.25
CA PRO A 407 1.78 23.68 10.55
C PRO A 407 1.23 24.53 11.69
N MET A 408 0.55 23.92 12.66
CA MET A 408 0.04 24.62 13.85
C MET A 408 1.11 24.58 14.96
N PRO A 409 1.80 25.71 15.26
CA PRO A 409 2.84 25.75 16.30
C PRO A 409 2.23 25.60 17.70
N GLY A 410 2.96 24.95 18.62
CA GLY A 410 2.53 24.73 20.01
C GLY A 410 1.99 23.33 20.32
N TYR A 411 1.82 22.48 19.30
CA TYR A 411 1.31 21.11 19.43
C TYR A 411 2.39 20.02 19.22
N ILE A 412 3.60 20.45 18.84
CA ILE A 412 4.78 19.63 18.64
C ILE A 412 5.51 19.51 19.97
N LYS A 413 5.88 18.30 20.40
CA LYS A 413 6.86 18.13 21.48
C LYS A 413 8.08 19.01 21.12
N PRO A 414 8.59 19.89 22.01
CA PRO A 414 9.93 20.41 21.83
C PRO A 414 10.84 19.22 21.52
N LYS A 415 11.77 19.37 20.57
CA LYS A 415 12.86 18.40 20.46
C LYS A 415 13.46 18.29 21.85
N ASP A 416 13.19 17.20 22.55
CA ASP A 416 13.79 16.97 23.85
C ASP A 416 15.30 17.01 23.59
N ASN A 417 15.95 18.00 24.18
CA ASN A 417 17.40 18.08 24.25
C ASN A 417 17.88 16.83 24.99
N ALA A 418 18.42 15.85 24.26
CA ALA A 418 19.34 14.83 24.76
C ALA A 418 20.14 14.25 23.58
#